data_AF-A0A1Q3AXJ5-F1
#
_entry.id   AF-A0A1Q3AXJ5-F1
#
_cell.length_a   1.000
_cell.length_b   1.000
_cell.length_c   1.000
_cell.angle_alpha   90.00
_cell.angle_beta   90.00
_cell.angle_gamma   90.00
#
_symmetry.space_group_name_H-M   'P 1'
#
loop_
_entity.id
_entity.type
_entity.pdbx_description
1 polymer ?
#
loop_
_entity_poly.entity_id
_entity_poly.type
_entity_poly.pdbx_seq_one_letter_code
_entity_poly.pdbx_strand_id
1 'polypeptide(L)'
;MASQPSILACETQTAVVAIVLKFIAGPALMAASCLAIGLRGELFKVAIMQATLPQGIVPFVFAKQYNVHPALLGTGVIFGMLIPLPIGLAYYFLLGL
;
A
#
# COMPACT_ATOMS: atom_id res chain seq x y z
N MET A 1 -18.48 4.52 -3.40
CA MET A 1 -18.62 3.49 -2.34
C MET A 1 -20.10 3.22 -2.00
N ALA A 2 -21.01 3.23 -2.97
CA ALA A 2 -22.46 3.03 -2.74
C ALA A 2 -23.10 1.96 -3.66
N SER A 3 -22.28 1.22 -4.41
CA SER A 3 -22.75 0.13 -5.27
C SER A 3 -21.62 -0.86 -5.52
N GLN A 4 -21.22 -1.55 -4.46
CA GLN A 4 -20.48 -2.81 -4.59
C GLN A 4 -21.21 -3.82 -3.68
N PRO A 5 -21.81 -4.87 -4.24
CA PRO A 5 -22.70 -5.77 -3.50
C PRO A 5 -21.97 -6.70 -2.52
N SER A 6 -20.63 -6.62 -2.43
CA SER A 6 -19.84 -7.52 -1.60
C SER A 6 -18.62 -6.81 -1.00
N ILE A 7 -18.42 -7.00 0.31
CA ILE A 7 -17.24 -6.55 1.09
C ILE A 7 -15.95 -7.24 0.59
N LEU A 8 -16.09 -8.42 0.00
CA LEU A 8 -15.05 -9.21 -0.65
C LEU A 8 -15.50 -9.53 -2.08
N ALA A 9 -15.31 -8.57 -2.99
CA ALA A 9 -15.66 -8.74 -4.40
C ALA A 9 -14.56 -9.44 -5.22
N CYS A 10 -13.40 -9.72 -4.61
CA CYS A 10 -12.26 -10.38 -5.24
C CYS A 10 -11.89 -11.63 -4.46
N GLU A 11 -11.36 -12.65 -5.15
CA GLU A 11 -10.74 -13.82 -4.51
C GLU A 11 -9.74 -13.36 -3.44
N THR A 12 -9.89 -13.91 -2.24
CA THR A 12 -9.06 -13.60 -1.08
C THR A 12 -7.57 -13.79 -1.37
N GLN A 13 -7.22 -14.76 -2.22
CA GLN A 13 -5.84 -14.98 -2.66
C GLN A 13 -5.27 -13.78 -3.41
N THR A 14 -5.99 -13.25 -4.40
CA THR A 14 -5.52 -12.11 -5.21
C THR A 14 -5.43 -10.83 -4.36
N ALA A 15 -6.36 -10.64 -3.42
CA ALA A 15 -6.33 -9.54 -2.47
C ALA A 15 -5.11 -9.63 -1.53
N VAL A 16 -4.81 -10.82 -0.99
CA VAL A 16 -3.64 -11.04 -0.13
C VAL A 16 -2.35 -10.80 -0.92
N VAL A 17 -2.25 -11.32 -2.15
CA VAL A 17 -1.07 -11.09 -3.00
C VAL A 17 -0.86 -9.60 -3.27
N ALA A 18 -1.93 -8.85 -3.59
CA ALA A 18 -1.83 -7.41 -3.83
C ALA A 18 -1.38 -6.63 -2.59
N ILE A 19 -1.88 -7.00 -1.40
CA ILE A 19 -1.49 -6.39 -0.12
C ILE A 19 -0.03 -6.68 0.19
N VAL A 20 0.39 -7.95 0.11
CA VAL A 20 1.78 -8.36 0.35
C VAL A 20 2.72 -7.64 -0.61
N LEU A 21 2.38 -7.61 -1.90
CA LEU A 21 3.18 -6.92 -2.90
C LEU A 21 3.27 -5.43 -2.60
N LYS A 22 2.19 -4.76 -2.21
CA LYS A 22 2.22 -3.33 -1.87
C LYS A 22 3.11 -3.03 -0.67
N PHE A 23 2.99 -3.79 0.41
CA PHE A 23 3.74 -3.53 1.64
C PHE A 23 5.18 -4.05 1.62
N ILE A 24 5.55 -4.93 0.68
CA ILE A 24 6.94 -5.38 0.51
C ILE A 24 7.60 -4.67 -0.67
N ALA A 25 7.01 -4.74 -1.86
CA ALA A 25 7.63 -4.20 -3.08
C ALA A 25 7.68 -2.67 -3.07
N GLY A 26 6.67 -1.99 -2.51
CA GLY A 26 6.66 -0.53 -2.39
C GLY A 26 7.86 -0.01 -1.57
N PRO A 27 8.02 -0.44 -0.31
CA PRO A 27 9.17 -0.08 0.52
C PRO A 27 10.51 -0.55 -0.04
N ALA A 28 10.57 -1.77 -0.60
CA ALA A 28 11.81 -2.29 -1.20
C ALA A 28 12.26 -1.45 -2.40
N LEU A 29 11.33 -1.09 -3.29
CA LEU A 29 11.64 -0.25 -4.44
C LEU A 29 12.05 1.17 -4.01
N MET A 30 11.37 1.74 -3.00
CA MET A 30 11.76 3.03 -2.44
C MET A 30 13.17 2.98 -1.85
N ALA A 31 13.48 1.96 -1.04
CA ALA A 31 14.82 1.77 -0.48
C ALA A 31 15.89 1.66 -1.57
N ALA A 32 15.64 0.87 -2.62
CA ALA A 32 16.55 0.75 -3.76
C ALA A 32 16.76 2.09 -4.48
N SER A 33 15.69 2.86 -4.68
CA SER A 33 15.72 4.19 -5.30
C SER A 33 16.52 5.18 -4.46
N CYS A 34 16.27 5.22 -3.15
CA CYS A 34 16.99 6.08 -2.23
C CYS A 34 18.49 5.73 -2.18
N LEU A 35 18.84 4.44 -2.18
CA LEU A 35 20.23 3.99 -2.23
C LEU A 35 20.92 4.40 -3.55
N ALA A 36 20.22 4.25 -4.69
CA ALA A 36 20.74 4.64 -6.00
C ALA A 36 21.05 6.14 -6.10
N ILE A 37 20.25 6.99 -5.43
CA ILE A 37 20.42 8.45 -5.41
C ILE A 37 21.35 8.89 -4.25
N GLY A 38 21.72 7.97 -3.35
CA GLY A 38 22.59 8.26 -2.21
C GLY A 38 21.90 8.94 -1.01
N LEU A 39 20.57 8.87 -0.92
CA LEU A 39 19.83 9.35 0.26
C LEU A 39 20.22 8.54 1.51
N ARG A 40 20.54 9.24 2.60
CA ARG A 40 20.95 8.66 3.88
C ARG A 40 20.31 9.40 5.07
N GLY A 41 20.35 8.77 6.23
CA GLY A 41 19.86 9.35 7.48
C GLY A 41 18.34 9.45 7.53
N GLU A 42 17.83 10.52 8.12
CA GLU A 42 16.39 10.71 8.37
C GLU A 42 15.55 10.73 7.09
N LEU A 43 16.06 11.34 6.00
CA LEU A 43 15.34 11.39 4.72
C LEU A 43 15.13 10.00 4.12
N PHE A 44 16.07 9.07 4.30
CA PHE A 44 15.94 7.68 3.86
C PHE A 44 14.83 6.97 4.64
N LYS A 45 14.80 7.14 5.97
CA LYS A 45 13.79 6.51 6.83
C LYS A 45 12.39 7.06 6.54
N VAL A 46 12.25 8.38 6.38
CA VAL A 46 10.98 9.03 6.06
C VAL A 46 10.47 8.61 4.67
N ALA A 47 11.35 8.47 3.67
CA ALA A 47 10.95 8.00 2.34
C ALA A 47 10.38 6.58 2.38
N ILE A 48 11.03 5.66 3.09
CA ILE A 48 10.53 4.28 3.28
C ILE A 48 9.19 4.29 4.03
N MET A 49 9.06 5.13 5.06
CA MET A 49 7.81 5.30 5.78
C MET A 49 6.67 5.77 4.88
N GLN A 50 6.91 6.77 4.03
CA GLN A 50 5.91 7.22 3.07
C GLN A 50 5.50 6.13 2.09
N ALA A 51 6.42 5.24 1.70
CA ALA A 51 6.11 4.12 0.81
C ALA A 51 5.22 3.05 1.47
N THR A 52 5.23 2.95 2.80
CA THR A 52 4.35 2.04 3.58
C THR A 52 2.95 2.60 3.80
N LEU A 53 2.70 3.86 3.44
CA LEU A 53 1.39 4.48 3.65
C LEU A 53 0.29 3.82 2.79
N PRO A 54 -0.95 3.89 3.29
CA PRO A 54 -2.07 3.28 2.61
C PRO A 54 -2.36 3.92 1.25
N GLN A 55 -2.97 3.15 0.35
CA GLN A 55 -3.40 3.67 -0.94
C GLN A 55 -4.54 4.67 -0.75
N GLY A 56 -4.44 5.83 -1.41
CA GLY A 56 -5.53 6.80 -1.42
C GLY A 56 -6.79 6.26 -2.10
N ILE A 57 -7.91 6.98 -1.91
CA ILE A 57 -9.21 6.61 -2.49
C ILE A 57 -9.29 6.93 -3.99
N VAL A 58 -8.49 7.88 -4.48
CA VAL A 58 -8.55 8.37 -5.87
C VAL A 58 -8.24 7.29 -6.92
N PRO A 59 -7.20 6.43 -6.79
CA PRO A 59 -6.98 5.29 -7.69
C PRO A 59 -8.18 4.34 -7.81
N PHE A 60 -8.95 4.15 -6.73
CA PHE A 60 -10.17 3.36 -6.78
C PHE A 60 -11.26 4.03 -7.63
N VAL A 61 -11.41 5.36 -7.54
CA VAL A 61 -12.33 6.12 -8.39
C VAL A 61 -11.97 5.95 -9.86
N PHE A 62 -10.68 6.05 -10.21
CA PHE A 62 -10.22 5.83 -11.58
C PHE A 62 -10.44 4.38 -12.05
N ALA A 63 -10.15 3.39 -11.21
CA ALA A 63 -10.41 1.99 -11.56
C ALA A 63 -11.90 1.68 -11.77
N LYS A 64 -12.80 2.37 -11.05
CA LYS A 64 -14.24 2.30 -11.33
C LYS A 64 -14.60 2.97 -12.66
N GLN A 65 -13.99 4.10 -13.01
CA GLN A 65 -14.25 4.78 -14.29
C GLN A 65 -13.76 3.98 -15.49
N TYR A 66 -12.57 3.36 -15.41
CA TYR A 66 -11.97 2.60 -16.52
C TYR A 66 -12.25 1.09 -16.45
N ASN A 67 -13.07 0.62 -15.51
CA ASN A 67 -13.37 -0.80 -15.28
C ASN A 67 -12.11 -1.69 -15.07
N VAL A 68 -11.02 -1.14 -14.53
CA VAL A 68 -9.77 -1.86 -14.31
C VAL A 68 -9.78 -2.49 -12.92
N HIS A 69 -10.34 -3.70 -12.80
CA HIS A 69 -10.38 -4.50 -11.56
C HIS A 69 -10.76 -3.69 -10.29
N PRO A 70 -11.89 -2.96 -10.30
CA PRO A 70 -12.31 -2.12 -9.17
C PRO A 70 -12.57 -2.92 -7.88
N ALA A 71 -12.85 -4.22 -7.99
CA ALA A 71 -12.98 -5.13 -6.85
C ALA A 71 -11.66 -5.28 -6.09
N LEU A 72 -10.55 -5.49 -6.80
CA LEU A 72 -9.22 -5.66 -6.19
C LEU A 72 -8.76 -4.37 -5.48
N LEU A 73 -8.96 -3.22 -6.13
CA LEU A 73 -8.62 -1.92 -5.57
C LEU A 73 -9.53 -1.52 -4.40
N GLY A 74 -10.82 -1.87 -4.44
CA GLY A 74 -11.74 -1.63 -3.32
C GLY A 74 -11.35 -2.42 -2.07
N THR A 75 -11.03 -3.71 -2.22
CA THR A 75 -10.54 -4.55 -1.12
C THR A 75 -9.19 -4.06 -0.60
N GLY A 76 -8.28 -3.65 -1.49
CA GLY A 76 -6.99 -3.07 -1.14
C GLY A 76 -7.10 -1.78 -0.32
N VAL A 77 -8.10 -0.93 -0.57
CA VAL A 77 -8.34 0.29 0.23
C VAL A 77 -8.88 -0.04 1.62
N ILE A 78 -9.80 -0.99 1.76
CA ILE A 78 -10.38 -1.38 3.06
C ILE A 78 -9.30 -1.99 3.97
N PHE A 79 -8.56 -2.99 3.48
CA PHE A 79 -7.45 -3.58 4.24
C PHE A 79 -6.30 -2.60 4.40
N GLY A 80 -6.07 -1.79 3.37
CA GLY A 80 -5.19 -0.64 3.42
C GLY A 80 -5.64 0.44 4.39
N MET A 81 -6.78 0.38 5.08
CA MET A 81 -7.06 1.31 6.19
C MET A 81 -6.83 0.66 7.57
N LEU A 82 -6.89 -0.67 7.66
CA LEU A 82 -6.78 -1.40 8.95
C LEU A 82 -5.35 -1.88 9.24
N ILE A 83 -4.65 -2.37 8.23
CA ILE A 83 -3.30 -2.93 8.29
C ILE A 83 -2.15 -1.89 8.31
N PRO A 84 -2.28 -0.62 7.88
CA PRO A 84 -1.15 0.31 7.82
C PRO A 84 -0.56 0.65 9.18
N LEU A 85 -1.39 0.71 10.21
CA LEU A 85 -0.95 1.12 11.54
C LEU A 85 0.02 0.11 12.16
N PRO A 86 -0.29 -1.20 12.21
CA PRO A 86 0.68 -2.19 12.70
C PRO A 86 1.92 -2.32 11.79
N ILE A 87 1.77 -2.21 10.46
CA ILE A 87 2.92 -2.29 9.54
C ILE A 87 3.83 -1.06 9.67
N GLY A 88 3.25 0.14 9.74
CA GLY A 88 3.99 1.38 9.94
C GLY A 88 4.75 1.38 11.26
N LEU A 89 4.12 0.90 12.35
CA LEU A 89 4.83 0.70 13.61
C LEU A 89 5.98 -0.29 13.48
N ALA A 90 5.80 -1.42 12.80
CA ALA A 90 6.86 -2.39 12.60
C ALA A 90 8.05 -1.77 11.85
N TYR A 91 7.80 -1.01 10.77
CA TYR A 91 8.84 -0.26 10.06
C TYR A 91 9.48 0.82 10.94
N TYR A 92 8.74 1.43 11.86
CA TYR A 92 9.26 2.47 12.77
C TYR A 92 10.32 1.89 13.69
N PHE A 93 10.00 0.76 14.32
CA PHE A 93 10.95 0.01 15.13
C PHE A 93 12.13 -0.52 14.29
N LEU A 94 11.89 -1.00 13.07
CA LEU A 94 12.93 -1.55 12.20
C LEU A 94 13.94 -0.48 11.73
N LEU A 95 13.45 0.72 11.44
CA LEU A 95 14.26 1.85 10.97
C LEU A 95 14.93 2.64 12.11
N GLY A 96 14.59 2.34 13.37
CA GLY A 96 15.11 3.05 14.54
C GLY A 96 14.82 4.55 14.48
N LEU A 97 13.58 4.90 14.11
CA LEU A 97 13.06 6.26 14.13
C LEU A 97 12.48 6.59 15.50
#